data_AF-A0A2D6X7J4-F1
#
_entry.id   AF-A0A2D6X7J4-F1
#
_cell.length_a   1.000
_cell.length_b   1.000
_cell.length_c   1.000
_cell.angle_alpha   90.00
_cell.angle_beta   90.00
_cell.angle_gamma   90.00
#
_symmetry.space_group_name_H-M   'P 1'
#
loop_
_entity.id
_entity.type
_entity.pdbx_description
1 polymer ?
#
loop_
_entity_poly.entity_id
_entity_poly.type
_entity_poly.pdbx_seq_one_letter_code
_entity_poly.pdbx_strand_id
1 'polypeptide(L)'
;MRVNLLVNDFVYQAITNKILTIFQADFRRTFIHVRDMSKAFIMGFENMGNWSQKVYNCGANHLNWTKRELAEYVKKHTGCFVHYEEIGEDADQRDYKVSYDSLEAEGFSCDVDMKTGIQELIKVAPILQIRHQYA
;
A
#
# COMPACT_ATOMS: atom_id res chain seq x y z
N MET A 1 -11.33 -8.31 0.24
CA MET A 1 -10.32 -7.24 0.06
C MET A 1 -10.78 -6.01 0.83
N ARG A 2 -9.90 -5.36 1.60
CA ARG A 2 -10.23 -4.13 2.33
C ARG A 2 -9.98 -2.92 1.43
N VAL A 3 -11.02 -2.41 0.77
CA VAL A 3 -10.88 -1.37 -0.26
C VAL A 3 -10.56 0.01 0.27
N ASN A 4 -10.81 0.32 1.54
CA ASN A 4 -10.49 1.63 2.09
C ASN A 4 -8.98 1.84 2.37
N LEU A 5 -8.12 0.87 2.04
CA LEU A 5 -6.66 1.01 2.13
C LEU A 5 -6.15 1.63 0.83
N LEU A 6 -5.28 2.63 0.93
CA LEU A 6 -4.89 3.52 -0.18
C LEU A 6 -4.61 2.80 -1.53
N VAL A 7 -3.74 1.79 -1.55
CA VAL A 7 -3.41 1.04 -2.79
C VAL A 7 -4.62 0.29 -3.32
N ASN A 8 -5.38 -0.36 -2.43
CA ASN A 8 -6.56 -1.13 -2.80
C ASN A 8 -7.67 -0.20 -3.32
N ASP A 9 -7.84 0.97 -2.71
CA ASP A 9 -8.81 1.99 -3.12
C ASP A 9 -8.44 2.49 -4.51
N PHE A 10 -7.19 2.92 -4.73
CA PHE A 10 -6.76 3.44 -6.03
C PHE A 10 -6.99 2.42 -7.15
N VAL A 11 -6.62 1.15 -6.93
CA VAL A 11 -6.86 0.11 -7.95
C VAL A 11 -8.36 -0.12 -8.17
N TYR A 12 -9.16 -0.16 -7.10
CA TYR A 12 -10.60 -0.35 -7.21
C TYR A 12 -11.29 0.81 -7.92
N GLN A 13 -11.00 2.06 -7.54
CA GLN A 13 -11.55 3.27 -8.18
C GLN A 13 -11.14 3.36 -9.66
N ALA A 14 -9.87 3.08 -9.98
CA ALA A 14 -9.38 3.08 -11.35
C ALA A 14 -10.09 2.06 -12.24
N ILE A 15 -10.44 0.89 -11.70
CA ILE A 15 -11.10 -0.17 -12.46
C ILE A 15 -12.60 0.05 -12.55
N THR A 16 -13.24 0.45 -11.46
CA THR A 16 -14.70 0.60 -11.36
C THR A 16 -15.18 1.91 -11.95
N ASN A 17 -14.56 3.03 -11.56
CA ASN A 17 -14.99 4.38 -11.92
C ASN A 17 -14.19 5.00 -13.06
N LYS A 18 -13.07 4.36 -13.46
CA LYS A 18 -12.16 4.84 -14.54
C LYS A 18 -11.56 6.22 -14.30
N ILE A 19 -11.59 6.71 -13.07
CA ILE A 19 -11.04 8.00 -12.65
C ILE A 19 -10.38 7.88 -11.28
N LEU A 20 -9.28 8.62 -11.09
CA LEU A 20 -8.64 8.86 -9.80
C LEU A 20 -8.46 10.36 -9.58
N THR A 21 -8.88 10.84 -8.41
CA THR A 21 -8.60 12.21 -7.95
C THR A 21 -7.59 12.15 -6.82
N ILE A 22 -6.41 12.74 -7.04
CA ILE A 22 -5.27 12.62 -6.14
C ILE A 22 -4.94 13.98 -5.54
N PHE A 23 -5.10 14.10 -4.22
CA PHE A 23 -4.63 15.25 -3.44
C PHE A 23 -3.22 14.99 -2.93
N GLN A 24 -2.42 16.04 -2.72
CA GLN A 24 -1.06 15.96 -2.14
C GLN A 24 -0.24 14.83 -2.78
N ALA A 25 -0.19 14.82 -4.12
CA ALA A 25 0.32 13.69 -4.89
C ALA A 25 1.79 13.33 -4.57
N ASP A 26 2.58 14.31 -4.14
CA ASP A 26 4.00 14.13 -3.85
C ASP A 26 4.27 13.62 -2.43
N PHE A 27 3.23 13.49 -1.57
CA PHE A 27 3.37 12.91 -0.24
C PHE A 27 3.79 11.44 -0.34
N ARG A 28 4.80 11.10 0.46
CA ARG A 28 5.39 9.77 0.53
C ARG A 28 4.72 8.94 1.59
N ARG A 29 4.43 7.71 1.21
CA ARG A 29 3.84 6.68 2.05
C ARG A 29 4.69 5.44 2.00
N THR A 30 4.43 4.56 2.94
CA THR A 30 5.03 3.24 2.98
C THR A 30 3.96 2.17 2.96
N PHE A 31 4.27 1.07 2.29
CA PHE A 31 3.34 0.01 2.00
C PHE A 31 3.97 -1.33 2.34
N ILE A 32 3.12 -2.31 2.66
CA ILE A 32 3.52 -3.68 2.88
C ILE A 32 2.37 -4.59 2.49
N HIS A 33 2.69 -5.69 1.81
CA HIS A 33 1.68 -6.66 1.43
C HIS A 33 1.20 -7.44 2.65
N VAL A 34 -0.07 -7.84 2.67
CA VAL A 34 -0.65 -8.55 3.83
C VAL A 34 0.06 -9.87 4.13
N ARG A 35 0.59 -10.56 3.10
CA ARG A 35 1.38 -11.79 3.27
C ARG A 35 2.70 -11.52 3.98
N ASP A 36 3.38 -10.42 3.65
CA ASP A 36 4.63 -10.03 4.31
C ASP A 36 4.39 -9.58 5.74
N MET A 37 3.25 -8.94 6.02
CA MET A 37 2.84 -8.65 7.39
C MET A 37 2.62 -9.94 8.20
N SER A 38 1.97 -10.95 7.62
CA SER A 38 1.85 -12.26 8.26
C SER A 38 3.20 -12.94 8.49
N LYS A 39 4.12 -12.87 7.51
CA LYS A 39 5.50 -13.37 7.63
C LYS A 39 6.24 -12.71 8.79
N ALA A 40 6.08 -11.40 8.98
CA ALA A 40 6.69 -10.67 10.08
C ALA A 40 6.18 -11.14 11.46
N PHE A 41 4.88 -11.45 11.57
CA PHE A 41 4.34 -12.02 12.80
C PHE A 41 4.89 -13.42 13.10
N ILE A 42 5.04 -14.26 12.08
CA ILE A 42 5.65 -15.60 12.24
C ILE A 42 7.09 -15.46 12.72
N MET A 43 7.89 -14.61 12.06
CA MET A 43 9.28 -14.36 12.45
C MET A 43 9.39 -13.82 13.88
N GLY A 44 8.50 -12.90 14.27
CA GLY A 44 8.44 -12.38 15.64
C GLY A 44 8.10 -13.46 16.67
N PHE A 45 7.21 -14.38 16.33
CA PHE A 45 6.86 -15.53 17.17
C PHE A 45 8.05 -16.48 17.37
N GLU A 46 8.73 -16.83 16.27
CA GLU A 46 9.91 -17.71 16.28
C GLU A 46 11.09 -17.11 17.05
N ASN A 47 11.17 -15.78 17.15
CA ASN A 47 12.25 -15.05 17.82
C ASN A 47 11.84 -14.40 19.16
N MET A 48 10.68 -14.75 19.74
CA MET A 48 10.15 -14.11 20.96
C MET A 48 11.16 -14.07 22.12
N GLY A 49 12.01 -15.10 22.27
CA GLY A 49 13.03 -15.13 23.32
C GLY A 49 14.12 -14.07 23.16
N ASN A 50 14.49 -13.73 21.92
CA ASN A 50 15.58 -12.80 21.59
C ASN A 50 15.09 -11.38 21.30
N TRP A 51 13.81 -11.22 20.96
CA TRP A 51 13.22 -9.93 20.56
C TRP A 51 12.44 -9.23 21.67
N SER A 52 12.57 -9.69 22.92
CA SER A 52 11.94 -9.05 24.07
C SER A 52 12.28 -7.54 24.11
N GLN A 53 11.25 -6.71 24.22
CA GLN A 53 11.33 -5.23 24.28
C GLN A 53 11.88 -4.51 23.03
N LYS A 54 12.03 -5.20 21.89
CA LYS A 54 12.38 -4.54 20.62
C LYS A 54 11.13 -4.05 19.89
N VAL A 55 11.25 -2.89 19.23
CA VAL A 55 10.21 -2.30 18.38
C VAL A 55 10.74 -2.22 16.96
N TYR A 56 9.95 -2.71 16.00
CA TYR A 56 10.35 -2.78 14.60
C TYR A 56 9.34 -2.06 13.71
N ASN A 57 9.86 -1.28 12.76
CA ASN A 57 9.10 -0.93 11.56
C ASN A 57 9.05 -2.16 10.67
N CYS A 58 7.85 -2.53 10.22
CA CYS A 58 7.64 -3.70 9.36
C CYS A 58 7.37 -3.25 7.91
N GLY A 59 8.23 -3.67 6.98
CA GLY A 59 8.22 -3.26 5.59
C GLY A 59 9.62 -3.34 4.98
N ALA A 60 9.83 -2.63 3.87
CA ALA A 60 11.13 -2.55 3.22
C ALA A 60 11.35 -1.16 2.63
N ASN A 61 12.62 -0.72 2.58
CA ASN A 61 12.99 0.63 2.15
C ASN A 61 12.53 0.95 0.70
N HIS A 62 12.46 -0.05 -0.17
CA HIS A 62 12.01 0.07 -1.56
C HIS A 62 10.48 0.14 -1.74
N LEU A 63 9.71 -0.06 -0.66
CA LEU A 63 8.24 0.04 -0.66
C LEU A 63 7.72 1.44 -0.30
N ASN A 64 8.63 2.40 -0.08
CA ASN A 64 8.26 3.79 0.11
C ASN A 64 7.96 4.43 -1.26
N TRP A 65 6.68 4.71 -1.54
CA TRP A 65 6.20 5.32 -2.79
C TRP A 65 5.42 6.60 -2.51
N THR A 66 5.45 7.57 -3.42
CA THR A 66 4.53 8.72 -3.39
C THR A 66 3.16 8.34 -3.92
N LYS A 67 2.13 9.13 -3.58
CA LYS A 67 0.79 8.95 -4.16
C LYS A 67 0.81 9.09 -5.69
N ARG A 68 1.68 9.95 -6.23
CA ARG A 68 1.91 10.14 -7.66
C ARG A 68 2.52 8.90 -8.31
N GLU A 69 3.57 8.31 -7.72
CA GLU A 69 4.20 7.08 -8.23
C GLU A 69 3.17 5.94 -8.32
N LEU A 70 2.33 5.81 -7.27
CA LEU A 70 1.24 4.84 -7.25
C LEU A 70 0.20 5.13 -8.35
N ALA A 71 -0.29 6.37 -8.44
CA ALA A 71 -1.33 6.75 -9.39
C ALA A 71 -0.88 6.56 -10.85
N GLU A 72 0.34 6.97 -11.21
CA GLU A 72 0.88 6.78 -12.56
C GLU A 72 1.09 5.30 -12.90
N TYR A 73 1.53 4.48 -11.94
CA TYR A 73 1.65 3.04 -12.17
C TYR A 73 0.28 2.39 -12.40
N VAL A 74 -0.74 2.76 -11.60
CA VAL A 74 -2.11 2.27 -11.79
C VAL A 74 -2.66 2.72 -13.14
N LYS A 75 -2.57 4.01 -13.47
CA LYS A 75 -2.98 4.59 -14.76
C LYS A 75 -2.38 3.85 -15.95
N LYS A 76 -1.08 3.58 -15.91
CA LYS A 76 -0.37 2.86 -16.98
C LYS A 76 -0.99 1.48 -17.28
N HIS A 77 -1.53 0.80 -16.26
CA HIS A 77 -2.03 -0.57 -16.40
C HIS A 77 -3.55 -0.67 -16.51
N THR A 78 -4.29 0.35 -16.09
CA THR A 78 -5.77 0.36 -16.14
C THR A 78 -6.34 1.28 -17.21
N GLY A 79 -5.55 2.25 -17.70
CA GLY A 79 -6.01 3.29 -18.62
C GLY A 79 -6.97 4.30 -17.99
N CYS A 80 -7.09 4.35 -16.66
CA CYS A 80 -7.97 5.32 -15.99
C CYS A 80 -7.49 6.76 -16.19
N PHE A 81 -8.42 7.71 -16.12
CA PHE A 81 -8.06 9.13 -16.03
C PHE A 81 -7.52 9.45 -14.63
N VAL A 82 -6.48 10.27 -14.53
CA VAL A 82 -5.93 10.72 -13.24
C VAL A 82 -5.93 12.23 -13.23
N HIS A 83 -6.62 12.80 -12.24
CA HIS A 83 -6.67 14.22 -11.94
C HIS A 83 -5.85 14.49 -10.67
N TYR A 84 -4.91 15.42 -10.77
CA TYR A 84 -4.13 15.87 -9.62
C TYR A 84 -4.72 17.18 -9.12
N GLU A 85 -5.21 17.18 -7.88
CA GLU A 85 -5.81 18.35 -7.27
C GLU A 85 -4.78 19.04 -6.37
N GLU A 86 -4.49 20.30 -6.67
CA GLU A 86 -3.53 21.13 -5.93
C GLU A 86 -4.19 21.79 -4.71
N ILE A 87 -5.51 21.98 -4.74
CA ILE A 87 -6.27 22.65 -3.69
C ILE A 87 -7.15 21.62 -2.97
N GLY A 88 -6.78 21.29 -1.74
CA GLY A 88 -7.51 20.36 -0.90
C GLY A 88 -6.58 19.53 -0.04
N GLU A 89 -7.09 19.04 1.07
CA GLU A 89 -6.36 18.22 2.03
C GLU A 89 -6.92 16.80 2.06
N ASP A 90 -6.03 15.81 2.11
CA ASP A 90 -6.42 14.45 2.43
C ASP A 90 -6.74 14.36 3.93
N ALA A 91 -7.73 13.56 4.34
CA ALA A 91 -7.89 13.25 5.76
C ALA A 91 -6.62 12.60 6.34
N ASP A 92 -5.83 11.97 5.47
CA ASP A 92 -4.55 11.36 5.76
C ASP A 92 -3.36 12.28 5.42
N GLN A 93 -2.94 13.08 6.41
CA GLN A 93 -1.82 14.03 6.31
C GLN A 93 -0.43 13.39 6.52
N ARG A 94 -0.31 12.07 6.35
CA ARG A 94 0.98 11.38 6.53
C ARG A 94 1.88 11.61 5.32
N ASP A 95 3.05 12.20 5.58
CA ASP A 95 4.15 12.31 4.63
C ASP A 95 5.47 11.97 5.35
N TYR A 96 5.97 10.75 5.13
CA TYR A 96 7.21 10.31 5.78
C TYR A 96 7.90 9.20 4.99
N LYS A 97 9.21 9.07 5.24
CA LYS A 97 10.01 7.90 4.88
C LYS A 97 10.38 7.15 6.14
N VAL A 98 10.08 5.86 6.18
CA VAL A 98 10.41 4.98 7.31
C VAL A 98 11.67 4.18 6.96
N SER A 99 12.60 4.07 7.91
CA SER A 99 13.71 3.11 7.85
C SER A 99 13.26 1.75 8.39
N TYR A 100 13.62 0.70 7.66
CA TYR A 100 13.33 -0.70 7.97
C TYR A 100 14.57 -1.48 8.39
N ASP A 101 15.70 -0.79 8.54
CA ASP A 101 17.03 -1.40 8.68
C ASP A 101 17.12 -2.29 9.93
N SER A 102 16.43 -1.93 11.03
CA SER A 102 16.43 -2.72 12.26
C SER A 102 15.81 -4.11 12.08
N LEU A 103 14.74 -4.24 11.30
CA LEU A 103 14.08 -5.53 11.08
C LEU A 103 14.80 -6.32 9.97
N GLU A 104 15.32 -5.63 8.96
CA GLU A 104 16.17 -6.20 7.92
C GLU A 104 17.46 -6.82 8.51
N ALA A 105 18.06 -6.17 9.52
CA ALA A 105 19.23 -6.68 10.23
C ALA A 105 18.95 -8.00 10.99
N GLU A 106 17.69 -8.27 11.35
CA GLU A 106 17.29 -9.54 11.96
C GLU A 106 17.01 -10.63 10.90
N GLY A 107 17.13 -10.31 9.60
CA GLY A 107 16.96 -11.24 8.48
C GLY A 107 15.58 -11.18 7.80
N PHE A 108 14.72 -10.22 8.17
CA PHE A 108 13.43 -10.05 7.51
C PHE A 108 13.57 -9.46 6.10
N SER A 109 12.74 -9.91 5.19
CA SER A 109 12.57 -9.32 3.86
C SER A 109 11.13 -9.47 3.39
N CYS A 110 10.62 -8.47 2.67
CA CYS A 110 9.34 -8.57 1.99
C CYS A 110 9.50 -9.38 0.69
N ASP A 111 8.62 -10.34 0.47
CA ASP A 111 8.59 -11.18 -0.73
C ASP A 111 7.77 -10.54 -1.85
N VAL A 112 6.84 -9.64 -1.51
CA VAL A 112 5.92 -9.01 -2.47
C VAL A 112 6.25 -7.53 -2.64
N ASP A 113 6.71 -7.15 -3.84
CA ASP A 113 6.91 -5.75 -4.19
C ASP A 113 5.61 -5.02 -4.54
N MET A 114 5.67 -3.69 -4.60
CA MET A 114 4.52 -2.84 -4.95
C MET A 114 3.89 -3.22 -6.27
N LYS A 115 4.71 -3.51 -7.28
CA LYS A 115 4.25 -3.82 -8.64
C LYS A 115 3.44 -5.11 -8.65
N THR A 116 3.94 -6.15 -8.00
CA THR A 116 3.29 -7.46 -7.86
C THR A 116 1.98 -7.32 -7.12
N GLY A 117 1.98 -6.65 -5.96
CA GLY A 117 0.76 -6.40 -5.19
C GLY A 117 -0.31 -5.65 -5.99
N ILE A 118 0.06 -4.59 -6.72
CA ILE A 118 -0.88 -3.85 -7.57
C ILE A 118 -1.43 -4.74 -8.69
N GLN A 119 -0.59 -5.57 -9.34
CA GLN A 119 -1.04 -6.48 -10.39
C GLN A 119 -2.00 -7.56 -9.86
N GLU A 120 -1.80 -8.06 -8.64
CA GLU A 120 -2.78 -8.95 -7.99
C GLU A 120 -4.12 -8.26 -7.79
N LEU A 121 -4.11 -7.01 -7.30
CA LEU A 121 -5.32 -6.21 -7.11
C LEU A 121 -6.05 -5.93 -8.43
N ILE A 122 -5.32 -5.61 -9.50
CA ILE A 122 -5.90 -5.34 -10.82
C ILE A 122 -6.65 -6.56 -11.36
N LYS A 123 -6.12 -7.76 -11.14
CA LYS A 123 -6.78 -9.02 -11.55
C LYS A 123 -8.07 -9.29 -10.78
N VAL A 124 -8.11 -8.93 -9.49
CA VAL A 124 -9.23 -9.25 -8.60
C VAL A 124 -10.30 -8.15 -8.57
N ALA A 125 -9.95 -6.89 -8.77
CA ALA A 125 -10.91 -5.79 -8.66
C ALA A 125 -12.17 -5.91 -9.54
N PRO A 126 -12.11 -6.41 -10.81
CA PRO A 126 -13.30 -6.55 -11.65
C PRO A 126 -14.35 -7.55 -11.12
N ILE A 127 -13.96 -8.49 -10.26
CA ILE A 127 -14.87 -9.51 -9.70
C ILE A 127 -15.42 -9.12 -8.32
N LEU A 128 -15.01 -7.97 -7.77
CA LEU A 128 -15.48 -7.53 -6.46
C LEU A 128 -16.88 -6.94 -6.56
N GLN A 129 -17.81 -7.51 -5.80
CA GLN A 129 -19.14 -6.93 -5.59
C GLN A 129 -19.19 -6.32 -4.20
N ILE A 130 -18.94 -5.01 -4.11
CA ILE A 130 -19.05 -4.29 -2.85
C ILE A 130 -20.49 -3.84 -2.69
N ARG A 131 -21.23 -4.53 -1.83
CA ARG A 131 -22.58 -4.11 -1.45
C ARG A 131 -22.45 -3.01 -0.41
N HIS A 132 -22.85 -1.80 -0.75
CA HIS A 132 -23.07 -0.76 0.24
C HIS A 132 -24.36 -1.12 0.98
N GLN A 133 -24.23 -1.50 2.26
CA GLN A 133 -25.35 -1.96 3.10
C GLN A 133 -26.41 -0.87 3.36
N TYR A 134 -26.18 0.35 2.85
CA TYR A 134 -27.01 1.55 3.01
C TYR A 134 -27.23 2.31 1.70
N ALA A 135 -27.01 1.66 0.54
CA ALA A 135 -27.41 2.18 -0.77
C ALA A 135 -28.66 1.46 -1.27
#